data_AF-A0A182N588-F1
#
_entry.id   AF-A0A182N588-F1
#
_cell.length_a   1.000
_cell.length_b   1.000
_cell.length_c   1.000
_cell.angle_alpha   90.00
_cell.angle_beta   90.00
_cell.angle_gamma   90.00
#
_symmetry.space_group_name_H-M   'P 1'
#
loop_
_entity.id
_entity.type
_entity.pdbx_description
1 polymer ?
#
loop_
_entity_poly.entity_id
_entity_poly.type
_entity_poly.pdbx_seq_one_letter_code
_entity_poly.pdbx_strand_id
1 'polypeptide(L)'
;MKRTFEYHPPTICYDKPAAAIVSEAEYDAKRLRALAGSKVSELIVPKKSARTWTMRAGELCRVSLPEGSQVGDLNLWNLANPRQERFYSGKTRQIHSTHLKTYDRLWSCFPYLRPMATFVRDSLEDYGIDRDGGSLHDVAGTRCDDYIYKLITGEDRVGSCHSYLTEAVKEHGLGEQDVHDTWNIFMCTGFTRDTQQYFCKPSPARKGDHIEFLAEMDLLVALSACPQGDVSIQVGQKVPDEKCFPMKVEEKPSEPTVGRYCSRLAAGHPNPIRAQKCGVESTTETLADRADLGEKYRPPLTSHLPPTNDGFPWRTDGPGYRRALNKSRLKYCIFFHYLLFFVMLVKLSADILDRLDIFILEIEELQIPAPLWWEYFWCLSVFLSFVGLAAARGNRVNDMKKYMVGISTVAFVPLLYCIFYYLNDVLEYLNLEEGTDLDDTDIFVWQGYPYGLLWYGFVLMAFQVHFFSLFFAWNLIKAWRARGSLKKAQ
;
A
#
# COMPACT_ATOMS: atom_id res chain seq x y z
N MET A 1 -46.20 -2.37 -8.80
CA MET A 1 -46.02 -0.95 -9.23
C MET A 1 -44.62 -0.81 -9.83
N LYS A 2 -44.49 -0.22 -11.03
CA LYS A 2 -43.18 0.08 -11.63
C LYS A 2 -42.64 1.36 -10.96
N ARG A 3 -41.47 1.28 -10.34
CA ARG A 3 -40.83 2.43 -9.70
C ARG A 3 -40.45 3.44 -10.80
N THR A 4 -40.86 4.69 -10.63
CA THR A 4 -40.34 5.83 -11.40
C THR A 4 -39.11 6.37 -10.68
N PHE A 5 -38.10 6.76 -11.45
CA PHE A 5 -36.87 7.37 -10.93
C PHE A 5 -36.83 8.80 -11.45
N GLU A 6 -36.76 9.77 -10.55
CA GLU A 6 -36.60 11.18 -10.89
C GLU A 6 -35.20 11.42 -11.45
N TYR A 7 -35.10 12.22 -12.51
CA TYR A 7 -33.82 12.62 -13.05
C TYR A 7 -33.19 13.70 -12.16
N HIS A 8 -31.93 13.48 -11.77
CA HIS A 8 -31.11 14.50 -11.13
C HIS A 8 -29.87 14.73 -12.00
N PRO A 9 -29.49 16.00 -12.28
CA PRO A 9 -28.26 16.29 -13.00
C PRO A 9 -27.04 15.81 -12.20
N PRO A 10 -25.95 15.37 -12.87
CA PRO A 10 -24.75 14.94 -12.19
C PRO A 10 -24.04 16.12 -11.51
N THR A 11 -23.50 15.87 -10.31
CA THR A 11 -22.64 16.80 -9.58
C THR A 11 -21.22 16.24 -9.54
N ILE A 12 -20.23 17.06 -9.87
CA ILE A 12 -18.82 16.66 -9.76
C ILE A 12 -18.50 16.42 -8.27
N CYS A 13 -17.97 15.24 -7.93
CA CYS A 13 -17.76 14.84 -6.54
C CYS A 13 -16.68 15.64 -5.80
N TYR A 14 -15.69 16.16 -6.53
CA TYR A 14 -14.57 16.90 -5.97
C TYR A 14 -14.37 18.18 -6.79
N ASP A 15 -14.59 19.34 -6.17
CA ASP A 15 -14.05 20.57 -6.71
C ASP A 15 -12.53 20.47 -6.74
N LYS A 16 -11.88 20.95 -7.81
CA LYS A 16 -10.42 20.95 -7.89
C LYS A 16 -9.85 21.70 -6.67
N PRO A 17 -9.17 21.02 -5.73
CA PRO A 17 -8.62 21.69 -4.56
C PRO A 17 -7.54 22.67 -5.01
N ALA A 18 -7.31 23.74 -4.23
CA ALA A 18 -6.29 24.73 -4.58
C ALA A 18 -4.90 24.11 -4.85
N ALA A 19 -4.56 23.02 -4.16
CA ALA A 19 -3.31 22.28 -4.37
C ALA A 19 -3.24 21.49 -5.71
N ALA A 20 -4.38 21.24 -6.36
CA ALA A 20 -4.47 20.62 -7.68
C ALA A 20 -4.43 21.64 -8.83
N ILE A 21 -4.56 22.93 -8.53
CA ILE A 21 -4.50 24.02 -9.52
C ILE A 21 -3.07 24.54 -9.53
N VAL A 22 -2.47 24.59 -10.72
CA VAL A 22 -1.12 25.11 -10.92
C VAL A 22 -1.15 26.36 -11.80
N SER A 23 -0.17 27.24 -11.63
CA SER A 23 0.04 28.35 -12.56
C SER A 23 0.69 27.83 -13.83
N GLU A 24 -0.05 27.89 -14.95
CA GLU A 24 0.44 27.43 -16.27
C GLU A 24 1.75 28.15 -16.63
N ALA A 25 1.77 29.48 -16.51
CA ALA A 25 2.97 30.29 -16.78
C ALA A 25 4.17 29.89 -15.90
N GLU A 26 3.95 29.54 -14.63
CA GLU A 26 5.04 29.09 -13.75
C GLU A 26 5.60 27.73 -14.18
N TYR A 27 4.72 26.79 -14.52
CA TYR A 27 5.12 25.44 -14.93
C TYR A 27 5.74 25.43 -16.32
N ASP A 28 5.28 26.26 -17.24
CA ASP A 28 5.90 26.48 -18.54
C ASP A 28 7.30 27.08 -18.36
N ALA A 29 7.46 28.07 -17.47
CA ALA A 29 8.78 28.64 -17.17
C ALA A 29 9.72 27.62 -16.52
N LYS A 30 9.23 26.74 -15.63
CA LYS A 30 10.01 25.61 -15.08
C LYS A 30 10.44 24.64 -16.19
N ARG A 31 9.51 24.25 -17.06
CA ARG A 31 9.76 23.38 -18.20
C ARG A 31 10.81 23.97 -19.15
N LEU A 32 10.64 25.22 -19.58
CA LEU A 32 11.57 25.89 -20.50
C LEU A 32 12.98 26.01 -19.90
N ARG A 33 13.09 26.33 -18.60
CA ARG A 33 14.38 26.32 -17.90
C ARG A 33 15.05 24.96 -17.90
N ALA A 34 14.30 23.90 -17.58
CA ALA A 34 14.84 22.53 -17.63
C ALA A 34 15.27 22.14 -19.06
N LEU A 35 14.53 22.57 -20.08
CA LEU A 35 14.87 22.30 -21.48
C LEU A 35 16.13 23.04 -21.96
N ALA A 36 16.42 24.23 -21.42
CA ALA A 36 17.60 25.02 -21.74
C ALA A 36 18.91 24.44 -21.15
N GLY A 37 18.81 23.56 -20.14
CA GLY A 37 19.96 22.88 -19.56
C GLY A 37 20.70 21.97 -20.54
N SER A 38 22.02 21.85 -20.40
CA SER A 38 22.91 21.12 -21.31
C SER A 38 23.05 19.62 -21.01
N LYS A 39 22.72 19.19 -19.79
CA LYS A 39 22.91 17.80 -19.37
C LYS A 39 21.62 17.01 -19.58
N VAL A 40 21.70 15.93 -20.36
CA VAL A 40 20.58 15.00 -20.58
C VAL A 40 21.08 13.61 -20.22
N SER A 41 20.41 12.95 -19.27
CA SER A 41 20.53 11.50 -19.13
C SER A 41 19.53 10.86 -20.08
N GLU A 42 19.95 9.82 -20.78
CA GLU A 42 19.12 9.09 -21.74
C GLU A 42 19.05 7.62 -21.35
N LEU A 43 17.85 7.06 -21.42
CA LEU A 43 17.57 5.66 -21.15
C LEU A 43 16.57 5.14 -22.17
N ILE A 44 16.87 3.99 -22.78
CA ILE A 44 15.92 3.24 -23.59
C ILE A 44 15.27 2.19 -22.71
N VAL A 45 13.93 2.15 -22.72
CA VAL A 45 13.13 1.03 -22.21
C VAL A 45 12.86 0.09 -23.38
N PRO A 46 13.53 -1.07 -23.46
CA PRO A 46 13.27 -2.02 -24.53
C PRO A 46 11.80 -2.44 -24.56
N LYS A 47 11.29 -2.77 -25.75
CA LYS A 47 9.93 -3.33 -25.87
C LYS A 47 9.77 -4.56 -24.97
N LYS A 48 8.57 -4.77 -24.42
CA LYS A 48 8.27 -5.93 -23.55
C LYS A 48 9.23 -6.05 -22.37
N SER A 49 9.56 -4.91 -21.76
CA SER A 49 10.42 -4.84 -20.59
C SER A 49 10.09 -3.60 -19.77
N ALA A 50 10.82 -3.40 -18.66
CA ALA A 50 10.78 -2.18 -17.89
C ALA A 50 12.18 -1.74 -17.48
N ARG A 51 12.31 -0.45 -17.17
CA ARG A 51 13.49 0.14 -16.55
C ARG A 51 13.08 1.10 -15.45
N THR A 52 14.02 1.34 -14.53
CA THR A 52 13.87 2.34 -13.49
C THR A 52 14.89 3.46 -13.66
N TRP A 53 14.58 4.63 -13.10
CA TRP A 53 15.50 5.75 -12.96
C TRP A 53 15.07 6.61 -11.77
N THR A 54 15.93 7.53 -11.35
CA THR A 54 15.66 8.41 -10.20
C THR A 54 15.64 9.86 -10.63
N MET A 55 14.63 10.60 -10.19
CA MET A 55 14.53 12.03 -10.40
C MET A 55 14.65 12.79 -9.08
N ARG A 56 15.26 13.97 -9.11
CA ARG A 56 15.22 14.95 -8.02
C ARG A 56 14.06 15.91 -8.20
N ALA A 57 13.63 16.51 -7.09
CA ALA A 57 12.61 17.56 -7.14
C ALA A 57 13.01 18.69 -8.11
N GLY A 58 12.09 19.04 -9.00
CA GLY A 58 12.25 20.06 -10.05
C GLY A 58 12.84 19.55 -11.37
N GLU A 59 13.30 18.30 -11.45
CA GLU A 59 13.80 17.73 -12.71
C GLU A 59 12.66 17.43 -13.68
N LEU A 60 12.97 17.53 -14.98
CA LEU A 60 12.06 17.23 -16.07
C LEU A 60 12.37 15.85 -16.64
N CYS A 61 11.34 15.02 -16.77
CA CYS A 61 11.42 13.77 -17.51
C CYS A 61 10.55 13.86 -18.76
N ARG A 62 11.13 13.53 -19.91
CA ARG A 62 10.42 13.33 -21.17
C ARG A 62 10.39 11.84 -21.49
N VAL A 63 9.21 11.32 -21.82
CA VAL A 63 9.04 9.98 -22.39
C VAL A 63 8.57 10.13 -23.83
N SER A 64 9.29 9.53 -24.79
CA SER A 64 9.01 9.66 -26.23
C SER A 64 9.03 8.33 -26.96
N LEU A 65 8.44 8.33 -28.16
CA LEU A 65 8.31 7.16 -29.03
C LEU A 65 9.36 7.21 -30.17
N PRO A 66 10.48 6.47 -30.08
CA PRO A 66 11.55 6.54 -31.07
C PRO A 66 11.24 5.83 -32.40
N GLU A 67 10.35 4.85 -32.39
CA GLU A 67 10.14 3.93 -33.52
C GLU A 67 8.69 3.88 -34.01
N GLY A 68 7.73 3.60 -33.12
CA GLY A 68 6.32 3.38 -33.48
C GLY A 68 5.37 3.61 -32.31
N SER A 69 4.08 3.37 -32.55
CA SER A 69 3.02 3.53 -31.53
C SER A 69 3.19 2.49 -30.41
N GLN A 70 3.40 2.96 -29.19
CA GLN A 70 3.64 2.13 -28.02
C GLN A 70 3.06 2.80 -26.78
N VAL A 71 2.24 2.05 -26.03
CA VAL A 71 1.74 2.51 -24.73
C VAL A 71 2.71 2.14 -23.61
N GLY A 72 2.73 2.96 -22.56
CA GLY A 72 3.63 2.78 -21.43
C GLY A 72 2.90 2.78 -20.08
N ASP A 73 3.35 1.92 -19.17
CA ASP A 73 2.82 1.83 -17.81
C ASP A 73 3.82 2.43 -16.83
N LEU A 74 3.47 3.57 -16.21
CA LEU A 74 4.33 4.26 -15.25
C LEU A 74 3.95 3.96 -13.79
N ASN A 75 4.97 3.75 -12.95
CA ASN A 75 4.88 3.78 -11.50
C ASN A 75 5.85 4.80 -10.92
N LEU A 76 5.43 5.49 -9.87
CA LEU A 76 6.22 6.51 -9.17
C LEU A 76 6.23 6.19 -7.68
N TRP A 77 7.40 6.26 -7.06
CA TRP A 77 7.60 6.12 -5.63
C TRP A 77 8.38 7.31 -5.09
N ASN A 78 8.13 7.69 -3.84
CA ASN A 78 9.04 8.61 -3.17
C ASN A 78 10.40 7.92 -2.99
N LEU A 79 11.49 8.57 -3.40
CA LEU A 79 12.83 7.97 -3.39
C LEU A 79 13.32 7.60 -1.99
N ALA A 80 12.94 8.36 -0.96
CA ALA A 80 13.41 8.17 0.41
C ALA A 80 12.62 7.09 1.19
N ASN A 81 11.36 6.83 0.81
CA ASN A 81 10.49 5.87 1.48
C ASN A 81 9.55 5.10 0.51
N PRO A 82 10.10 4.44 -0.52
CA PRO A 82 9.33 3.90 -1.64
C PRO A 82 8.34 2.81 -1.25
N ARG A 83 8.57 2.09 -0.13
CA ARG A 83 7.63 1.08 0.38
C ARG A 83 6.34 1.66 0.95
N GLN A 84 6.32 2.96 1.26
CA GLN A 84 5.24 3.60 2.00
C GLN A 84 4.52 4.67 1.18
N GLU A 85 5.25 5.48 0.41
CA GLU A 85 4.69 6.55 -0.40
C GLU A 85 4.91 6.26 -1.90
N ARG A 86 3.80 6.11 -2.63
CA ARG A 86 3.76 5.79 -4.05
C ARG A 86 2.57 6.44 -4.73
N PHE A 87 2.56 6.46 -6.05
CA PHE A 87 1.48 7.04 -6.84
C PHE A 87 0.15 6.33 -6.57
N TYR A 88 -0.92 7.13 -6.61
CA TYR A 88 -2.27 6.72 -6.31
C TYR A 88 -3.24 7.15 -7.41
N SER A 89 -3.37 6.29 -8.44
CA SER A 89 -4.27 6.49 -9.58
C SER A 89 -5.71 6.78 -9.14
N GLY A 90 -6.22 6.04 -8.14
CA GLY A 90 -7.59 6.16 -7.67
C GLY A 90 -7.97 7.57 -7.18
N LYS A 91 -7.13 8.19 -6.33
CA LYS A 91 -7.39 9.56 -5.86
C LYS A 91 -7.04 10.62 -6.90
N THR A 92 -6.00 10.36 -7.70
CA THR A 92 -5.67 11.20 -8.86
C THR A 92 -6.86 11.30 -9.82
N ARG A 93 -7.51 10.18 -10.13
CA ARG A 93 -8.72 10.11 -10.96
C ARG A 93 -9.89 10.89 -10.39
N GLN A 94 -10.07 10.85 -9.07
CA GLN A 94 -11.13 11.58 -8.38
C GLN A 94 -10.89 13.11 -8.37
N ILE A 95 -9.63 13.54 -8.28
CA ILE A 95 -9.25 14.96 -8.25
C ILE A 95 -9.25 15.57 -9.66
N HIS A 96 -8.80 14.80 -10.66
CA HIS A 96 -8.59 15.27 -12.03
C HIS A 96 -9.65 14.71 -12.98
N SER A 97 -9.45 13.51 -13.51
CA SER A 97 -10.33 12.84 -14.46
C SER A 97 -9.86 11.39 -14.66
N THR A 98 -10.57 10.59 -15.46
CA THR A 98 -10.13 9.25 -15.90
C THR A 98 -8.80 9.29 -16.67
N HIS A 99 -8.48 10.43 -17.26
CA HIS A 99 -7.31 10.67 -18.11
C HIS A 99 -6.65 11.98 -17.71
N LEU A 100 -5.32 12.01 -17.61
CA LEU A 100 -4.59 13.22 -17.23
C LEU A 100 -4.27 14.07 -18.44
N LYS A 101 -4.34 15.38 -18.26
CA LYS A 101 -3.88 16.37 -19.25
C LYS A 101 -2.76 17.23 -18.68
N THR A 102 -2.13 18.02 -19.55
CA THR A 102 -1.18 19.07 -19.14
C THR A 102 -1.76 19.87 -17.96
N TYR A 103 -0.91 20.12 -16.96
CA TYR A 103 -1.17 20.77 -15.67
C TYR A 103 -1.89 19.95 -14.60
N ASP A 104 -2.30 18.70 -14.89
CA ASP A 104 -2.76 17.79 -13.84
C ASP A 104 -1.57 17.21 -13.04
N ARG A 105 -1.85 16.80 -11.80
CA ARG A 105 -0.84 16.30 -10.86
C ARG A 105 -1.03 14.81 -10.61
N LEU A 106 0.08 14.10 -10.43
CA LEU A 106 0.10 12.72 -9.96
C LEU A 106 0.19 12.73 -8.43
N TRP A 107 -0.80 12.17 -7.73
CA TRP A 107 -0.89 12.24 -6.26
C TRP A 107 -0.39 10.98 -5.57
N SER A 108 0.24 11.14 -4.40
CA SER A 108 0.68 10.01 -3.57
C SER A 108 -0.45 9.38 -2.75
N CYS A 109 -0.25 8.14 -2.33
CA CYS A 109 -1.19 7.36 -1.54
C CYS A 109 -1.37 7.89 -0.10
N PHE A 110 -2.39 7.38 0.59
CA PHE A 110 -2.58 7.68 2.01
C PHE A 110 -1.48 7.05 2.87
N PRO A 111 -1.08 7.69 3.98
CA PRO A 111 -1.62 8.93 4.55
C PRO A 111 -0.97 10.22 4.00
N TYR A 112 -0.20 10.15 2.91
CA TYR A 112 0.62 11.27 2.43
C TYR A 112 -0.19 12.29 1.62
N LEU A 113 -0.94 11.82 0.61
CA LEU A 113 -1.77 12.62 -0.30
C LEU A 113 -1.14 13.98 -0.66
N ARG A 114 -0.04 13.94 -1.41
CA ARG A 114 0.62 15.14 -1.93
C ARG A 114 1.09 14.94 -3.37
N PRO A 115 1.32 16.02 -4.14
CA PRO A 115 1.79 15.90 -5.51
C PRO A 115 3.16 15.24 -5.58
N MET A 116 3.31 14.23 -6.43
CA MET A 116 4.58 13.54 -6.73
C MET A 116 5.22 14.08 -8.00
N ALA A 117 4.40 14.34 -9.01
CA ALA A 117 4.80 14.91 -10.29
C ALA A 117 3.66 15.75 -10.88
N THR A 118 3.99 16.64 -11.82
CA THR A 118 3.03 17.43 -12.58
C THR A 118 3.25 17.22 -14.06
N PHE A 119 2.19 16.89 -14.80
CA PHE A 119 2.21 16.74 -16.24
C PHE A 119 2.36 18.13 -16.88
N VAL A 120 3.38 18.38 -17.71
CA VAL A 120 3.69 19.73 -18.23
C VAL A 120 3.72 19.85 -19.76
N ARG A 121 3.74 18.73 -20.49
CA ARG A 121 3.58 18.77 -21.95
C ARG A 121 3.07 17.46 -22.47
N ASP A 122 2.04 17.51 -23.30
CA ASP A 122 1.55 16.41 -24.10
C ASP A 122 1.62 16.80 -25.58
N SER A 123 2.28 16.00 -26.43
CA SER A 123 2.27 16.25 -27.88
C SER A 123 0.96 15.87 -28.55
N LEU A 124 0.09 15.11 -27.86
CA LEU A 124 -1.21 14.64 -28.32
C LEU A 124 -2.38 15.36 -27.63
N GLU A 125 -2.14 16.54 -27.04
CA GLU A 125 -3.14 17.27 -26.24
C GLU A 125 -4.45 17.56 -26.99
N ASP A 126 -4.37 17.70 -28.31
CA ASP A 126 -5.52 17.95 -29.20
C ASP A 126 -6.45 16.75 -29.39
N TYR A 127 -6.09 15.55 -28.90
CA TYR A 127 -6.93 14.36 -29.03
C TYR A 127 -8.29 14.52 -28.33
N GLY A 128 -8.29 15.13 -27.13
CA GLY A 128 -9.49 15.36 -26.34
C GLY A 128 -10.24 14.07 -25.96
N ILE A 129 -11.56 14.12 -26.05
CA ILE A 129 -12.45 12.97 -25.83
C ILE A 129 -13.14 12.62 -27.14
N ASP A 130 -12.93 11.39 -27.62
CA ASP A 130 -13.50 10.94 -28.88
C ASP A 130 -15.00 10.57 -28.79
N ARG A 131 -15.60 10.22 -29.93
CA ARG A 131 -17.04 9.90 -30.04
C ARG A 131 -17.48 8.72 -29.16
N ASP A 132 -16.59 7.77 -28.89
CA ASP A 132 -16.86 6.58 -28.07
C ASP A 132 -16.63 6.87 -26.58
N GLY A 133 -16.15 8.08 -26.23
CA GLY A 133 -15.77 8.47 -24.88
C GLY A 133 -14.32 8.13 -24.52
N GLY A 134 -13.47 7.87 -25.52
CA GLY A 134 -12.07 7.54 -25.34
C GLY A 134 -11.17 8.77 -25.19
N SER A 135 -10.12 8.68 -24.38
CA SER A 135 -9.10 9.73 -24.19
C SER A 135 -7.74 9.09 -23.93
N LEU A 136 -6.67 9.89 -23.86
CA LEU A 136 -5.28 9.43 -23.68
C LEU A 136 -4.76 9.60 -22.26
N HIS A 137 -3.74 8.82 -21.88
CA HIS A 137 -3.01 8.97 -20.60
C HIS A 137 -3.86 8.60 -19.37
N ASP A 138 -4.44 7.41 -19.38
CA ASP A 138 -5.42 7.00 -18.36
C ASP A 138 -4.82 6.72 -16.98
N VAL A 139 -5.64 6.97 -15.97
CA VAL A 139 -5.44 6.56 -14.57
C VAL A 139 -6.66 5.75 -14.07
N ALA A 140 -7.39 5.15 -15.02
CA ALA A 140 -8.60 4.39 -14.77
C ALA A 140 -8.33 2.88 -14.76
N GLY A 141 -7.40 2.43 -15.60
CA GLY A 141 -6.88 1.07 -15.59
C GLY A 141 -5.95 0.79 -14.42
N THR A 142 -5.49 -0.45 -14.34
CA THR A 142 -4.55 -0.92 -13.33
C THR A 142 -3.16 -1.15 -13.92
N ARG A 143 -3.02 -2.16 -14.78
CA ARG A 143 -1.89 -2.57 -15.63
C ARG A 143 -2.21 -3.95 -16.19
N CYS A 144 -1.65 -4.32 -17.35
CA CYS A 144 -1.77 -5.71 -17.76
C CYS A 144 -0.96 -6.61 -16.82
N ASP A 145 -1.52 -7.77 -16.48
CA ASP A 145 -0.93 -8.73 -15.56
C ASP A 145 -1.09 -10.18 -16.05
N ASP A 146 -0.32 -11.08 -15.45
CA ASP A 146 -0.32 -12.49 -15.82
C ASP A 146 -1.49 -13.27 -15.18
N TYR A 147 -2.06 -12.73 -14.08
CA TYR A 147 -3.18 -13.34 -13.38
C TYR A 147 -4.47 -13.23 -14.19
N ILE A 148 -4.78 -12.05 -14.73
CA ILE A 148 -5.94 -11.84 -15.59
C ILE A 148 -5.82 -12.60 -16.91
N TYR A 149 -4.59 -12.75 -17.42
CA TYR A 149 -4.37 -13.60 -18.59
C TYR A 149 -4.75 -15.03 -18.31
N LYS A 150 -4.19 -15.61 -17.23
CA LYS A 150 -4.56 -16.97 -16.80
C LYS A 150 -6.06 -17.12 -16.59
N LEU A 151 -6.71 -16.10 -16.00
CA LEU A 151 -8.15 -16.13 -15.77
C LEU A 151 -8.95 -16.14 -17.08
N ILE A 152 -8.49 -15.41 -18.11
CA ILE A 152 -9.18 -15.30 -19.41
C ILE A 152 -8.88 -16.51 -20.31
N THR A 153 -7.64 -16.97 -20.37
CA THR A 153 -7.18 -17.97 -21.36
C THR A 153 -7.04 -19.37 -20.77
N GLY A 154 -6.92 -19.51 -19.45
CA GLY A 154 -6.56 -20.75 -18.77
C GLY A 154 -5.06 -21.07 -18.81
N GLU A 155 -4.24 -20.26 -19.46
CA GLU A 155 -2.81 -20.52 -19.65
C GLU A 155 -1.94 -19.68 -18.72
N ASP A 156 -0.89 -20.30 -18.17
CA ASP A 156 0.16 -19.59 -17.45
C ASP A 156 1.09 -18.86 -18.44
N ARG A 157 1.43 -17.60 -18.14
CA ARG A 157 2.45 -16.84 -18.86
C ARG A 157 3.25 -15.96 -17.92
N VAL A 158 4.42 -15.53 -18.38
CA VAL A 158 5.17 -14.42 -17.78
C VAL A 158 5.52 -13.46 -18.91
N GLY A 159 5.09 -12.21 -18.81
CA GLY A 159 5.35 -11.22 -19.84
C GLY A 159 4.27 -10.13 -19.89
N SER A 160 4.04 -9.51 -18.74
CA SER A 160 3.07 -8.44 -18.52
C SER A 160 3.75 -7.19 -17.96
N CYS A 161 3.13 -6.01 -18.08
CA CYS A 161 3.60 -4.80 -17.41
C CYS A 161 3.81 -5.02 -15.91
N HIS A 162 2.90 -5.75 -15.27
CA HIS A 162 3.03 -6.16 -13.87
C HIS A 162 4.34 -6.91 -13.60
N SER A 163 4.64 -7.96 -14.37
CA SER A 163 5.87 -8.75 -14.20
C SER A 163 7.13 -7.93 -14.52
N TYR A 164 7.10 -7.09 -15.55
CA TYR A 164 8.24 -6.27 -15.96
C TYR A 164 8.56 -5.20 -14.93
N LEU A 165 7.55 -4.49 -14.41
CA LEU A 165 7.73 -3.53 -13.33
C LEU A 165 8.24 -4.22 -12.08
N THR A 166 7.68 -5.38 -11.73
CA THR A 166 8.12 -6.17 -10.56
C THR A 166 9.59 -6.56 -10.67
N GLU A 167 10.05 -6.98 -11.85
CA GLU A 167 11.45 -7.31 -12.07
C GLU A 167 12.35 -6.06 -11.96
N ALA A 168 11.95 -4.97 -12.62
CA ALA A 168 12.74 -3.74 -12.67
C ALA A 168 12.97 -3.14 -11.27
N VAL A 169 12.01 -3.21 -10.35
CA VAL A 169 12.14 -2.60 -9.02
C VAL A 169 12.95 -3.44 -8.02
N LYS A 170 13.31 -4.69 -8.34
CA LYS A 170 14.09 -5.56 -7.45
C LYS A 170 15.46 -4.98 -7.09
N GLU A 171 16.10 -4.28 -8.03
CA GLU A 171 17.39 -3.63 -7.79
C GLU A 171 17.33 -2.54 -6.71
N HIS A 172 16.13 -1.99 -6.46
CA HIS A 172 15.85 -1.02 -5.40
C HIS A 172 15.38 -1.66 -4.10
N GLY A 173 15.45 -2.99 -4.00
CA GLY A 173 14.99 -3.76 -2.85
C GLY A 173 13.49 -3.71 -2.67
N LEU A 174 12.72 -3.47 -3.74
CA LEU A 174 11.26 -3.54 -3.78
C LEU A 174 10.80 -4.88 -4.39
N GLY A 175 9.52 -5.19 -4.25
CA GLY A 175 8.91 -6.40 -4.81
C GLY A 175 7.53 -6.13 -5.38
N GLU A 176 6.84 -7.21 -5.76
CA GLU A 176 5.52 -7.20 -6.41
C GLU A 176 4.49 -6.34 -5.65
N GLN A 177 4.49 -6.42 -4.32
CA GLN A 177 3.59 -5.66 -3.45
C GLN A 177 3.80 -4.14 -3.47
N ASP A 178 4.94 -3.68 -3.98
CA ASP A 178 5.27 -2.27 -4.10
C ASP A 178 4.84 -1.70 -5.48
N VAL A 179 4.64 -2.57 -6.48
CA VAL A 179 4.04 -2.23 -7.78
C VAL A 179 2.56 -1.91 -7.59
N HIS A 180 2.09 -0.86 -8.25
CA HIS A 180 0.77 -0.29 -8.04
C HIS A 180 0.12 0.08 -9.37
N ASP A 181 -1.14 0.51 -9.31
CA ASP A 181 -1.89 0.93 -10.48
C ASP A 181 -1.19 2.11 -11.17
N THR A 182 -1.15 2.05 -12.49
CA THR A 182 -0.24 2.84 -13.32
C THR A 182 -0.86 4.13 -13.79
N TRP A 183 0.01 5.02 -14.29
CA TRP A 183 -0.38 6.01 -15.27
C TRP A 183 -0.08 5.44 -16.66
N ASN A 184 -1.14 5.18 -17.45
CA ASN A 184 -1.09 4.49 -18.74
C ASN A 184 -0.88 5.48 -19.87
N ILE A 185 0.37 5.85 -20.12
CA ILE A 185 0.74 6.91 -21.06
C ILE A 185 0.59 6.43 -22.51
N PHE A 186 0.11 7.33 -23.37
CA PHE A 186 -0.26 7.09 -24.78
C PHE A 186 -1.42 6.09 -24.99
N MET A 187 -1.91 5.41 -23.95
CA MET A 187 -3.01 4.46 -24.06
C MET A 187 -4.33 5.20 -24.29
N CYS A 188 -5.13 4.76 -25.27
CA CYS A 188 -6.45 5.29 -25.56
C CYS A 188 -7.53 4.39 -24.95
N THR A 189 -8.22 4.87 -23.91
CA THR A 189 -9.19 4.05 -23.16
C THR A 189 -10.43 4.85 -22.75
N GLY A 190 -11.45 4.16 -22.25
CA GLY A 190 -12.70 4.78 -21.81
C GLY A 190 -13.69 3.76 -21.24
N PHE A 191 -14.93 4.19 -21.04
CA PHE A 191 -16.03 3.32 -20.62
C PHE A 191 -17.14 3.34 -21.66
N THR A 192 -17.61 2.16 -22.07
CA THR A 192 -18.69 2.05 -23.05
C THR A 192 -19.97 2.70 -22.53
N ARG A 193 -20.68 3.44 -23.37
CA ARG A 193 -21.85 4.21 -22.92
C ARG A 193 -23.03 3.32 -22.54
N ASP A 194 -23.17 2.19 -23.20
CA ASP A 194 -24.28 1.23 -23.05
C ASP A 194 -24.10 0.28 -21.86
N THR A 195 -22.88 -0.23 -21.65
CA THR A 195 -22.58 -1.27 -20.67
C THR A 195 -21.62 -0.84 -19.56
N GLN A 196 -21.05 0.37 -19.67
CA GLN A 196 -20.10 0.94 -18.69
C GLN A 196 -18.85 0.07 -18.49
N GLN A 197 -18.46 -0.70 -19.51
CA GLN A 197 -17.28 -1.56 -19.49
C GLN A 197 -16.03 -0.79 -19.93
N TYR A 198 -14.90 -1.08 -19.31
CA TYR A 198 -13.61 -0.51 -19.71
C TYR A 198 -13.21 -1.01 -21.10
N PHE A 199 -12.84 -0.09 -22.00
CA PHE A 199 -12.37 -0.41 -23.34
C PHE A 199 -10.99 0.19 -23.62
N CYS A 200 -10.28 -0.40 -24.57
CA CYS A 200 -9.11 0.20 -25.21
C CYS A 200 -9.32 0.29 -26.73
N LYS A 201 -8.61 1.23 -27.36
CA LYS A 201 -8.54 1.38 -28.82
C LYS A 201 -7.09 1.63 -29.24
N PRO A 202 -6.72 1.35 -30.51
CA PRO A 202 -5.38 1.62 -31.01
C PRO A 202 -4.93 3.04 -30.64
N SER A 203 -3.78 3.15 -29.99
CA SER A 203 -3.21 4.44 -29.63
C SER A 203 -2.95 5.27 -30.90
N PRO A 204 -3.36 6.55 -30.94
CA PRO A 204 -3.10 7.43 -32.08
C PRO A 204 -1.64 7.89 -32.15
N ALA A 205 -0.83 7.58 -31.13
CA ALA A 205 0.54 8.04 -31.01
C ALA A 205 1.42 7.50 -32.15
N ARG A 206 2.43 8.28 -32.51
CA ARG A 206 3.36 7.99 -33.60
C ARG A 206 4.79 8.25 -33.15
N LYS A 207 5.73 7.83 -33.99
CA LYS A 207 7.14 8.18 -33.82
C LYS A 207 7.31 9.70 -33.62
N GLY A 208 7.98 10.09 -32.55
CA GLY A 208 8.23 11.48 -32.17
C GLY A 208 7.24 12.07 -31.16
N ASP A 209 6.09 11.42 -30.94
CA ASP A 209 5.18 11.82 -29.87
C ASP A 209 5.84 11.63 -28.50
N HIS A 210 5.50 12.51 -27.58
CA HIS A 210 6.10 12.56 -26.25
C HIS A 210 5.18 13.19 -25.21
N ILE A 211 5.42 12.79 -23.97
CA ILE A 211 4.93 13.48 -22.77
C ILE A 211 6.10 13.98 -21.94
N GLU A 212 5.85 15.01 -21.13
CA GLU A 212 6.82 15.50 -20.15
C GLU A 212 6.17 15.77 -18.81
N PHE A 213 6.87 15.44 -17.72
CA PHE A 213 6.43 15.75 -16.37
C PHE A 213 7.60 16.27 -15.52
N LEU A 214 7.27 17.17 -14.60
CA LEU A 214 8.19 17.67 -13.58
C LEU A 214 8.02 16.89 -12.29
N ALA A 215 9.13 16.51 -11.65
CA ALA A 215 9.11 15.92 -10.32
C ALA A 215 8.83 16.98 -9.24
N GLU A 216 7.84 16.75 -8.39
CA GLU A 216 7.49 17.62 -7.25
C GLU A 216 8.24 17.24 -5.97
N MET A 217 8.88 16.08 -5.98
CA MET A 217 9.71 15.53 -4.92
C MET A 217 10.79 14.63 -5.53
N ASP A 218 11.69 14.10 -4.72
CA ASP A 218 12.61 13.06 -5.18
C ASP A 218 11.85 11.76 -5.45
N LEU A 219 11.98 11.22 -6.66
CA LEU A 219 11.24 10.08 -7.16
C LEU A 219 12.15 8.93 -7.57
N LEU A 220 11.70 7.72 -7.29
CA LEU A 220 12.02 6.54 -8.09
C LEU A 220 10.89 6.37 -9.11
N VAL A 221 11.23 6.22 -10.38
CA VAL A 221 10.26 6.02 -11.46
C VAL A 221 10.56 4.70 -12.16
N ALA A 222 9.51 3.97 -12.54
CA ALA A 222 9.63 2.81 -13.42
C ALA A 222 8.64 2.92 -14.57
N LEU A 223 9.10 2.58 -15.77
CA LEU A 223 8.28 2.53 -16.98
C LEU A 223 8.37 1.14 -17.59
N SER A 224 7.22 0.54 -17.88
CA SER A 224 7.14 -0.64 -18.73
C SER A 224 6.67 -0.27 -20.13
N ALA A 225 7.40 -0.70 -21.16
CA ALA A 225 6.92 -0.69 -22.54
C ALA A 225 5.96 -1.87 -22.72
N CYS A 226 4.66 -1.56 -22.72
CA CYS A 226 3.59 -2.55 -22.60
C CYS A 226 3.66 -3.62 -23.70
N PRO A 227 3.54 -4.92 -23.35
CA PRO A 227 3.56 -6.00 -24.33
C PRO A 227 2.32 -6.05 -25.23
N GLN A 228 1.33 -5.17 -25.01
CA GLN A 228 0.18 -4.98 -25.90
C GLN A 228 0.42 -3.95 -27.00
N GLY A 229 1.62 -3.36 -27.09
CA GLY A 229 1.98 -2.43 -28.16
C GLY A 229 1.13 -1.15 -28.13
N ASP A 230 0.39 -0.91 -29.21
CA ASP A 230 -0.59 0.18 -29.35
C ASP A 230 -1.98 -0.14 -28.79
N VAL A 231 -2.15 -1.30 -28.13
CA VAL A 231 -3.41 -1.84 -27.58
C VAL A 231 -4.52 -2.03 -28.62
N SER A 232 -4.15 -2.28 -29.88
CA SER A 232 -5.09 -2.62 -30.97
C SER A 232 -5.61 -4.07 -30.93
N ILE A 233 -5.13 -4.90 -30.01
CA ILE A 233 -5.47 -6.31 -29.88
C ILE A 233 -6.03 -6.57 -28.49
N GLN A 234 -7.13 -7.33 -28.43
CA GLN A 234 -7.83 -7.62 -27.19
C GLN A 234 -6.95 -8.41 -26.21
N VAL A 235 -7.08 -8.09 -24.92
CA VAL A 235 -6.42 -8.82 -23.82
C VAL A 235 -6.75 -10.32 -23.90
N GLY A 236 -5.72 -11.17 -23.79
CA GLY A 236 -5.84 -12.62 -23.92
C GLY A 236 -5.45 -13.15 -25.30
N GLN A 237 -5.43 -12.30 -26.33
CA GLN A 237 -4.95 -12.68 -27.65
C GLN A 237 -3.43 -12.47 -27.79
N LYS A 238 -2.81 -13.21 -28.71
CA LYS A 238 -1.38 -13.08 -29.01
C LYS A 238 -1.12 -11.78 -29.78
N VAL A 239 -0.24 -10.95 -29.22
CA VAL A 239 0.19 -9.69 -29.84
C VAL A 239 1.46 -9.94 -30.67
N PRO A 240 1.46 -9.64 -31.99
CA PRO A 240 2.65 -9.74 -32.82
C PRO A 240 3.79 -8.85 -32.32
N ASP A 241 5.03 -9.31 -32.48
CA ASP A 241 6.20 -8.62 -31.94
C ASP A 241 6.51 -7.31 -32.66
N GLU A 242 6.04 -7.18 -33.90
CA GLU A 242 6.15 -6.01 -34.79
C GLU A 242 5.23 -4.86 -34.35
N LYS A 243 4.27 -5.13 -33.46
CA LYS A 243 3.42 -4.09 -32.85
C LYS A 243 3.99 -3.52 -31.56
N CYS A 244 5.10 -4.05 -31.06
CA CYS A 244 5.74 -3.61 -29.83
C CYS A 244 7.04 -2.87 -30.16
N PHE A 245 7.24 -1.71 -29.54
CA PHE A 245 8.38 -0.84 -29.79
C PHE A 245 9.04 -0.40 -28.47
N PRO A 246 10.34 -0.04 -28.48
CA PRO A 246 10.97 0.54 -27.31
C PRO A 246 10.44 1.95 -27.04
N MET A 247 10.67 2.45 -25.82
CA MET A 247 10.39 3.83 -25.42
C MET A 247 11.68 4.52 -25.00
N LYS A 248 11.76 5.83 -25.21
CA LYS A 248 12.93 6.64 -24.83
C LYS A 248 12.58 7.56 -23.67
N VAL A 249 13.42 7.55 -22.64
CA VAL A 249 13.35 8.44 -21.48
C VAL A 249 14.53 9.41 -21.54
N GLU A 250 14.25 10.70 -21.39
CA GLU A 250 15.23 11.78 -21.31
C GLU A 250 15.01 12.56 -20.01
N GLU A 251 16.02 12.61 -19.16
CA GLU A 251 15.98 13.35 -17.90
C GLU A 251 16.88 14.57 -17.99
N LYS A 252 16.34 15.73 -17.61
CA LYS A 252 17.09 16.99 -17.54
C LYS A 252 17.14 17.49 -16.10
N PRO A 253 18.34 17.72 -15.54
CA PRO A 253 18.46 18.25 -14.20
C PRO A 253 17.88 19.66 -14.13
N SER A 254 17.31 20.01 -12.99
CA SER A 254 17.03 21.40 -12.68
C SER A 254 18.36 22.16 -12.51
N GLU A 255 18.45 23.38 -13.02
CA GLU A 255 19.55 24.26 -12.61
C GLU A 255 19.56 24.36 -11.08
N PRO A 256 20.74 24.44 -10.43
CA PRO A 256 20.80 24.61 -8.99
C PRO A 256 20.09 25.92 -8.62
N THR A 257 18.87 25.81 -8.11
CA THR A 257 18.19 26.92 -7.46
C THR A 257 19.04 27.34 -6.26
N VAL A 258 19.74 28.47 -6.39
CA VAL A 258 20.37 29.16 -5.26
C VAL A 258 19.24 29.65 -4.35
N GLY A 259 18.86 28.80 -3.40
CA GLY A 259 17.79 29.07 -2.46
C GLY A 259 17.71 27.96 -1.43
N ARG A 260 18.43 28.13 -0.32
CA ARG A 260 18.36 27.25 0.85
C ARG A 260 16.92 27.18 1.35
N TYR A 261 16.22 26.07 1.10
CA TYR A 261 15.18 25.63 2.02
C TYR A 261 15.84 24.82 3.13
N CYS A 262 16.10 25.51 4.24
CA CYS A 262 16.53 24.91 5.49
C CYS A 262 15.36 24.08 6.04
N SER A 263 15.43 22.76 5.90
CA SER A 263 14.52 21.84 6.59
C SER A 263 14.86 21.81 8.07
N ARG A 264 14.31 22.75 8.85
CA ARG A 264 14.25 22.58 10.31
C ARG A 264 13.28 21.44 10.60
N LEU A 265 13.85 20.28 10.90
CA LEU A 265 13.20 19.20 11.64
C LEU A 265 12.70 19.76 12.98
N ALA A 266 11.42 20.10 13.08
CA ALA A 266 10.76 20.27 14.36
C ALA A 266 10.38 18.87 14.89
N ALA A 267 11.21 18.34 15.77
CA ALA A 267 10.89 17.16 16.55
C ALA A 267 9.78 17.49 17.57
N GLY A 268 8.64 16.79 17.47
CA GLY A 268 7.70 16.60 18.57
C GLY A 268 6.44 17.47 18.55
N HIS A 269 5.36 16.97 17.95
CA HIS A 269 4.01 16.93 18.54
C HIS A 269 3.05 16.12 17.65
N PRO A 270 2.04 15.40 18.21
CA PRO A 270 1.13 14.55 17.45
C PRO A 270 -0.23 15.25 17.21
N ASN A 271 -0.43 15.84 16.03
CA ASN A 271 -1.73 15.92 15.34
C ASN A 271 -1.58 16.71 14.01
N PRO A 272 -2.17 16.25 12.88
CA PRO A 272 -2.12 16.99 11.62
C PRO A 272 -3.44 17.76 11.41
N ILE A 273 -3.45 19.07 11.65
CA ILE A 273 -4.47 19.96 11.08
C ILE A 273 -3.79 21.29 10.69
N ARG A 274 -4.19 21.78 9.50
CA ARG A 274 -4.03 23.11 8.89
C ARG A 274 -2.86 23.30 7.92
N ALA A 275 -3.21 23.31 6.63
CA ALA A 275 -2.54 24.12 5.64
C ALA A 275 -2.73 25.61 6.03
N GLN A 276 -1.63 26.33 6.24
CA GLN A 276 -1.63 27.76 6.51
C GLN A 276 -0.82 28.47 5.42
N LYS A 277 -1.44 29.50 4.83
CA LYS A 277 -0.83 30.42 3.86
C LYS A 277 0.37 31.14 4.50
N CYS A 278 1.55 31.08 3.89
CA CYS A 278 2.63 32.02 4.18
C CYS A 278 2.49 33.24 3.25
N GLY A 279 2.29 34.41 3.85
CA GLY A 279 2.37 35.70 3.17
C GLY A 279 3.82 36.03 2.82
N VAL A 280 3.99 36.72 1.70
CA VAL A 280 5.26 37.25 1.22
C VAL A 280 5.41 38.65 1.79
N GLU A 281 6.44 38.88 2.60
CA GLU A 281 6.98 40.23 2.86
C GLU A 281 8.37 40.33 2.25
N SER A 282 8.53 41.36 1.42
CA SER A 282 9.76 41.71 0.72
C SER A 282 10.69 42.48 1.64
N THR A 283 11.95 42.06 1.73
CA THR A 283 13.05 42.96 2.09
C THR A 283 14.21 42.75 1.13
N THR A 284 14.45 43.78 0.33
CA THR A 284 15.63 44.02 -0.49
C THR A 284 16.87 44.15 0.39
N GLU A 285 17.91 43.36 0.14
CA GLU A 285 19.27 43.72 0.55
C GLU A 285 20.31 43.15 -0.41
N THR A 286 21.37 43.92 -0.54
CA THR A 286 22.23 44.12 -1.70
C THR A 286 23.39 43.13 -1.85
N LEU A 287 23.78 42.93 -3.12
CA LEU A 287 25.00 42.27 -3.57
C LEU A 287 26.26 43.03 -3.09
N ALA A 288 27.21 42.30 -2.49
CA ALA A 288 28.64 42.65 -2.52
C ALA A 288 29.50 41.41 -2.23
N ASP A 289 30.46 41.17 -3.13
CA ASP A 289 31.77 40.52 -2.97
C ASP A 289 31.91 39.24 -2.13
N ARG A 290 32.30 38.14 -2.82
CA ARG A 290 33.70 37.68 -2.78
C ARG A 290 33.95 36.48 -3.71
N ALA A 291 34.85 36.73 -4.66
CA ALA A 291 35.65 35.72 -5.32
C ALA A 291 36.69 35.10 -4.35
N ASP A 292 37.37 34.06 -4.83
CA ASP A 292 38.40 33.24 -4.18
C ASP A 292 37.92 32.21 -3.15
N LEU A 293 37.90 30.94 -3.60
CA LEU A 293 38.71 29.85 -3.06
C LEU A 293 38.54 28.62 -3.95
N GLY A 294 39.24 28.63 -5.08
CA GLY A 294 39.63 27.41 -5.79
C GLY A 294 40.84 26.75 -5.11
N GLU A 295 41.05 25.48 -5.42
CA GLU A 295 42.14 24.61 -4.96
C GLU A 295 42.02 23.99 -3.56
N LYS A 296 41.49 22.77 -3.53
CA LYS A 296 42.25 21.57 -3.12
C LYS A 296 41.34 20.34 -3.15
N TYR A 297 41.44 19.53 -4.20
CA TYR A 297 41.49 18.06 -4.11
C TYR A 297 41.77 17.46 -5.49
N ARG A 298 43.00 16.94 -5.70
CA ARG A 298 43.28 15.94 -6.74
C ARG A 298 43.20 14.56 -6.07
N PRO A 299 42.42 13.60 -6.57
CA PRO A 299 42.57 12.22 -6.13
C PRO A 299 43.74 11.55 -6.87
N PRO A 300 44.52 10.67 -6.21
CA PRO A 300 45.59 9.92 -6.85
C PRO A 300 45.03 8.77 -7.71
N LEU A 301 45.71 8.53 -8.84
CA LEU A 301 45.57 7.32 -9.65
C LEU A 301 46.34 6.16 -8.98
N THR A 302 45.64 5.09 -8.59
CA THR A 302 46.22 3.75 -8.44
C THR A 302 45.20 2.65 -8.73
N SER A 303 45.50 1.88 -9.79
CA SER A 303 45.36 0.42 -9.99
C SER A 303 44.24 -0.39 -9.32
N HIS A 304 43.45 -1.03 -10.20
CA HIS A 304 42.89 -2.38 -10.14
C HIS A 304 42.82 -3.10 -8.77
N LEU A 305 41.60 -3.22 -8.24
CA LEU A 305 40.94 -4.44 -7.73
C LEU A 305 39.52 -4.03 -7.27
N PRO A 306 38.47 -4.86 -7.45
CA PRO A 306 37.10 -4.45 -7.13
C PRO A 306 36.91 -4.38 -5.61
N PRO A 307 36.34 -3.30 -5.05
CA PRO A 307 36.00 -3.29 -3.64
C PRO A 307 34.86 -4.29 -3.41
N THR A 308 35.17 -5.31 -2.62
CA THR A 308 34.19 -6.19 -1.98
C THR A 308 33.18 -5.35 -1.22
N ASN A 309 31.90 -5.72 -1.36
CA ASN A 309 30.75 -5.32 -0.56
C ASN A 309 31.16 -4.91 0.87
N ASP A 310 30.93 -3.64 1.23
CA ASP A 310 30.63 -3.17 2.59
C ASP A 310 30.37 -1.65 2.56
N GLY A 311 29.13 -1.21 2.28
CA GLY A 311 28.84 0.22 2.36
C GLY A 311 27.53 0.77 1.79
N PHE A 312 26.36 0.22 2.14
CA PHE A 312 25.07 0.94 1.99
C PHE A 312 24.09 0.58 3.13
N PRO A 313 23.55 1.56 3.89
CA PRO A 313 22.75 1.29 5.08
C PRO A 313 21.23 1.34 4.79
N TRP A 314 20.71 0.41 4.00
CA TRP A 314 19.26 0.15 3.96
C TRP A 314 19.01 -1.36 4.11
N ARG A 315 19.21 -1.84 5.34
CA ARG A 315 18.55 -3.07 5.76
C ARG A 315 17.04 -2.80 5.82
N THR A 316 16.30 -3.45 4.92
CA THR A 316 14.88 -3.84 5.09
C THR A 316 14.63 -4.65 6.38
N ASP A 317 15.71 -4.98 7.09
CA ASP A 317 15.82 -5.66 8.38
C ASP A 317 16.30 -4.76 9.54
N GLY A 318 16.06 -3.45 9.48
CA GLY A 318 16.42 -2.54 10.58
C GLY A 318 15.68 -2.88 11.90
N PRO A 319 16.34 -2.81 13.08
CA PRO A 319 15.68 -3.01 14.38
C PRO A 319 14.48 -2.08 14.62
N GLY A 320 14.45 -0.91 13.96
CA GLY A 320 13.33 0.03 13.98
C GLY A 320 12.08 -0.46 13.24
N TYR A 321 12.25 -0.98 12.02
CA TYR A 321 11.17 -1.50 11.18
C TYR A 321 10.52 -2.74 11.81
N ARG A 322 11.33 -3.74 12.23
CA ARG A 322 10.83 -4.95 12.89
C ARG A 322 10.03 -4.65 14.15
N ARG A 323 10.40 -3.59 14.88
CA ARG A 323 9.67 -3.12 16.07
C ARG A 323 8.32 -2.50 15.71
N ALA A 324 8.25 -1.66 14.68
CA ALA A 324 6.99 -1.08 14.22
C ALA A 324 6.02 -2.18 13.74
N LEU A 325 6.53 -3.14 12.98
CA LEU A 325 5.77 -4.29 12.48
C LEU A 325 5.23 -5.16 13.63
N ASN A 326 6.06 -5.53 14.61
CA ASN A 326 5.61 -6.32 15.76
C ASN A 326 4.58 -5.59 16.64
N LYS A 327 4.64 -4.25 16.74
CA LYS A 327 3.58 -3.47 17.41
C LYS A 327 2.25 -3.55 16.66
N SER A 328 2.29 -3.47 15.33
CA SER A 328 1.09 -3.59 14.50
C SER A 328 0.48 -4.99 14.63
N ARG A 329 1.30 -6.03 14.52
CA ARG A 329 0.87 -7.43 14.66
C ARG A 329 0.27 -7.74 16.04
N LEU A 330 0.87 -7.23 17.12
CA LEU A 330 0.28 -7.36 18.46
C LEU A 330 -1.11 -6.70 18.55
N LYS A 331 -1.34 -5.56 17.90
CA LYS A 331 -2.67 -4.93 17.86
C LYS A 331 -3.69 -5.79 17.12
N TYR A 332 -3.30 -6.44 16.03
CA TYR A 332 -4.18 -7.38 15.33
C TYR A 332 -4.54 -8.57 16.20
N CYS A 333 -3.58 -9.16 16.94
CA CYS A 333 -3.91 -10.23 17.88
C CYS A 333 -4.90 -9.77 18.95
N ILE A 334 -4.75 -8.56 19.49
CA ILE A 334 -5.70 -7.99 20.46
C ILE A 334 -7.09 -7.76 19.83
N PHE A 335 -7.14 -7.32 18.58
CA PHE A 335 -8.40 -7.17 17.85
C PHE A 335 -9.12 -8.52 17.68
N PHE A 336 -8.42 -9.58 17.25
CA PHE A 336 -9.01 -10.91 17.13
C PHE A 336 -9.40 -11.50 18.49
N HIS A 337 -8.65 -11.19 19.54
CA HIS A 337 -9.05 -11.54 20.91
C HIS A 337 -10.37 -10.86 21.31
N TYR A 338 -10.59 -9.60 20.95
CA TYR A 338 -11.88 -8.94 21.17
C TYR A 338 -13.03 -9.62 20.41
N LEU A 339 -12.81 -10.09 19.19
CA LEU A 339 -13.84 -10.83 18.45
C LEU A 339 -14.20 -12.14 19.17
N LEU A 340 -13.21 -12.92 19.61
CA LEU A 340 -13.44 -14.14 20.38
C LEU A 340 -14.11 -13.84 21.73
N PHE A 341 -13.77 -12.72 22.37
CA PHE A 341 -14.44 -12.25 23.57
C PHE A 341 -15.93 -12.00 23.33
N PHE A 342 -16.30 -11.35 22.23
CA PHE A 342 -17.70 -11.12 21.91
C PHE A 342 -18.45 -12.43 21.63
N VAL A 343 -17.81 -13.41 20.97
CA VAL A 343 -18.40 -14.74 20.80
C VAL A 343 -18.67 -15.41 22.14
N MET A 344 -17.70 -15.39 23.06
CA MET A 344 -17.87 -15.91 24.41
C MET A 344 -18.94 -15.13 25.19
N LEU A 345 -18.97 -13.80 25.08
CA LEU A 345 -19.94 -12.95 25.76
C LEU A 345 -21.37 -13.22 25.28
N VAL A 346 -21.58 -13.45 23.99
CA VAL A 346 -22.89 -13.87 23.45
C VAL A 346 -23.31 -15.19 24.07
N LYS A 347 -22.39 -16.16 24.18
CA LYS A 347 -22.68 -17.43 24.84
C LYS A 347 -23.03 -17.26 26.32
N LEU A 348 -22.30 -16.41 27.04
CA LEU A 348 -22.55 -16.10 28.46
C LEU A 348 -23.80 -15.23 28.68
N SER A 349 -24.33 -14.60 27.62
CA SER A 349 -25.41 -13.63 27.76
C SER A 349 -26.70 -14.26 28.29
N ALA A 350 -27.00 -15.52 27.96
CA ALA A 350 -28.17 -16.22 28.49
C ALA A 350 -28.13 -16.28 30.03
N ASP A 351 -27.08 -16.88 30.61
CA ASP A 351 -26.93 -16.96 32.07
C ASP A 351 -26.85 -15.57 32.74
N ILE A 352 -26.23 -14.58 32.09
CA ILE A 352 -26.17 -13.21 32.63
C ILE A 352 -27.57 -12.59 32.69
N LEU A 353 -28.40 -12.76 31.65
CA LEU A 353 -29.76 -12.26 31.59
C LEU A 353 -30.64 -12.94 32.64
N ASP A 354 -30.49 -14.26 32.81
CA ASP A 354 -31.20 -15.03 33.84
C ASP A 354 -30.88 -14.50 35.25
N ARG A 355 -29.60 -14.23 35.55
CA ARG A 355 -29.19 -13.63 36.83
C ARG A 355 -29.71 -12.21 37.07
N LEU A 356 -30.09 -11.52 36.00
CA LEU A 356 -30.67 -10.17 36.05
C LEU A 356 -32.21 -10.22 36.05
N ASP A 357 -32.82 -11.40 36.05
CA ASP A 357 -34.27 -11.61 35.98
C ASP A 357 -34.88 -11.02 34.69
N ILE A 358 -34.13 -11.10 33.57
CA ILE A 358 -34.55 -10.65 32.24
C ILE A 358 -34.82 -11.85 31.35
N PHE A 359 -36.08 -12.09 31.01
CA PHE A 359 -36.50 -13.21 30.18
C PHE A 359 -36.63 -12.81 28.69
N ILE A 360 -35.94 -13.54 27.80
CA ILE A 360 -36.04 -13.39 26.35
C ILE A 360 -36.31 -14.77 25.74
N LEU A 361 -37.52 -14.96 25.20
CA LEU A 361 -38.00 -16.26 24.72
C LEU A 361 -37.08 -16.86 23.65
N GLU A 362 -36.60 -16.04 22.71
CA GLU A 362 -35.74 -16.49 21.60
C GLU A 362 -34.38 -17.01 22.07
N ILE A 363 -33.87 -16.53 23.22
CA ILE A 363 -32.60 -16.99 23.79
C ILE A 363 -32.81 -18.32 24.53
N GLU A 364 -33.93 -18.45 25.24
CA GLU A 364 -34.32 -19.65 25.97
C GLU A 364 -34.62 -20.84 25.04
N GLU A 365 -35.27 -20.58 23.90
CA GLU A 365 -35.49 -21.58 22.85
C GLU A 365 -34.19 -22.17 22.29
N LEU A 366 -33.07 -21.44 22.39
CA LEU A 366 -31.77 -21.91 21.91
C LEU A 366 -31.14 -22.97 22.84
N GLN A 367 -31.68 -23.13 24.06
CA GLN A 367 -31.22 -24.12 25.06
C GLN A 367 -29.70 -24.10 25.24
N ILE A 368 -29.13 -22.90 25.39
CA ILE A 368 -27.67 -22.73 25.48
C ILE A 368 -27.15 -23.45 26.75
N PRO A 369 -26.11 -24.30 26.65
CA PRO A 369 -25.60 -25.00 27.83
C PRO A 369 -25.08 -24.04 28.88
N ALA A 370 -25.40 -24.32 30.15
CA ALA A 370 -24.99 -23.51 31.28
C ALA A 370 -23.47 -23.28 31.29
N PRO A 371 -23.01 -22.06 31.59
CA PRO A 371 -21.61 -21.74 31.53
C PRO A 371 -20.80 -22.33 32.67
N LEU A 372 -19.64 -22.86 32.32
CA LEU A 372 -18.64 -23.28 33.27
C LEU A 372 -17.83 -22.07 33.75
N TRP A 373 -17.27 -22.17 34.96
CA TRP A 373 -16.53 -21.08 35.59
C TRP A 373 -15.33 -20.58 34.75
N TRP A 374 -14.72 -21.47 33.97
CA TRP A 374 -13.55 -21.14 33.14
C TRP A 374 -13.88 -20.13 32.03
N GLU A 375 -15.13 -20.12 31.56
CA GLU A 375 -15.60 -19.23 30.48
C GLU A 375 -15.61 -17.77 30.96
N TYR A 376 -16.14 -17.53 32.17
CA TYR A 376 -16.07 -16.23 32.83
C TYR A 376 -14.63 -15.82 33.12
N PHE A 377 -13.82 -16.78 33.59
CA PHE A 377 -12.42 -16.52 33.92
C PHE A 377 -11.61 -16.13 32.67
N TRP A 378 -11.85 -16.79 31.53
CA TRP A 378 -11.23 -16.46 30.26
C TRP A 378 -11.63 -15.06 29.77
N CYS A 379 -12.88 -14.64 29.98
CA CYS A 379 -13.35 -13.29 29.64
C CYS A 379 -12.56 -12.18 30.34
N LEU A 380 -12.01 -12.43 31.54
CA LEU A 380 -11.17 -11.44 32.25
C LEU A 380 -9.88 -11.11 31.49
N SER A 381 -9.43 -11.98 30.57
CA SER A 381 -8.23 -11.75 29.78
C SER A 381 -8.37 -10.55 28.83
N VAL A 382 -9.59 -10.12 28.49
CA VAL A 382 -9.85 -8.95 27.64
C VAL A 382 -9.26 -7.67 28.26
N PHE A 383 -9.30 -7.55 29.60
CA PHE A 383 -8.80 -6.38 30.31
C PHE A 383 -7.27 -6.28 30.29
N LEU A 384 -6.57 -7.39 30.08
CA LEU A 384 -5.11 -7.39 29.92
C LEU A 384 -4.68 -6.66 28.64
N SER A 385 -5.56 -6.59 27.63
CA SER A 385 -5.32 -5.85 26.38
C SER A 385 -5.00 -4.37 26.63
N PHE A 386 -5.59 -3.73 27.65
CA PHE A 386 -5.25 -2.35 28.03
C PHE A 386 -3.80 -2.22 28.46
N VAL A 387 -3.29 -3.18 29.25
CA VAL A 387 -1.89 -3.23 29.68
C VAL A 387 -0.97 -3.45 28.47
N GLY A 388 -1.30 -4.39 27.59
CA GLY A 388 -0.54 -4.70 26.38
C GLY A 388 -0.44 -3.52 25.41
N LEU A 389 -1.56 -2.85 25.12
CA LEU A 389 -1.61 -1.68 24.24
C LEU A 389 -0.85 -0.48 24.83
N ALA A 390 -1.04 -0.20 26.12
CA ALA A 390 -0.34 0.89 26.79
C ALA A 390 1.17 0.63 26.88
N ALA A 391 1.58 -0.63 27.12
CA ALA A 391 2.99 -1.04 27.08
C ALA A 391 3.59 -0.89 25.67
N ALA A 392 2.86 -1.29 24.62
CA ALA A 392 3.29 -1.13 23.23
C ALA A 392 3.42 0.33 22.81
N ARG A 393 2.51 1.21 23.25
CA ARG A 393 2.58 2.67 23.00
C ARG A 393 3.80 3.29 23.69
N GLY A 394 3.99 3.00 24.99
CA GLY A 394 5.07 3.59 25.80
C GLY A 394 6.42 2.88 25.73
N ASN A 395 6.56 1.77 25.00
CA ASN A 395 7.75 0.89 25.03
C ASN A 395 8.11 0.40 26.45
N ARG A 396 7.11 0.15 27.29
CA ARG A 396 7.31 -0.20 28.71
C ARG A 396 7.54 -1.69 28.88
N VAL A 397 8.80 -2.10 29.08
CA VAL A 397 9.20 -3.52 29.19
C VAL A 397 8.48 -4.24 30.32
N ASN A 398 8.40 -3.63 31.51
CA ASN A 398 7.80 -4.28 32.68
C ASN A 398 6.28 -4.49 32.49
N ASP A 399 5.58 -3.54 31.90
CA ASP A 399 4.15 -3.70 31.64
C ASP A 399 3.88 -4.72 30.54
N MET A 400 4.77 -4.84 29.54
CA MET A 400 4.66 -5.91 28.54
C MET A 400 4.92 -7.29 29.14
N LYS A 401 5.81 -7.41 30.14
CA LYS A 401 5.97 -8.66 30.90
C LYS A 401 4.70 -9.00 31.69
N LYS A 402 4.09 -8.01 32.36
CA LYS A 402 2.82 -8.22 33.09
C LYS A 402 1.72 -8.68 32.14
N TYR A 403 1.63 -8.06 30.96
CA TYR A 403 0.72 -8.51 29.90
C TYR A 403 0.98 -9.97 29.49
N MET A 404 2.24 -10.34 29.24
CA MET A 404 2.58 -11.71 28.86
C MET A 404 2.23 -12.72 29.95
N VAL A 405 2.59 -12.44 31.21
CA VAL A 405 2.25 -13.32 32.35
C VAL A 405 0.73 -13.43 32.49
N GLY A 406 0.01 -12.31 32.39
CA GLY A 406 -1.45 -12.30 32.47
C GLY A 406 -2.10 -13.12 31.35
N ILE A 407 -1.64 -13.02 30.10
CA ILE A 407 -2.18 -13.83 29.00
C ILE A 407 -1.85 -15.30 29.23
N SER A 408 -0.62 -15.63 29.65
CA SER A 408 -0.23 -17.00 29.98
C SER A 408 -1.06 -17.63 31.10
N THR A 409 -1.59 -16.85 32.05
CA THR A 409 -2.40 -17.38 33.15
C THR A 409 -3.90 -17.28 32.88
N VAL A 410 -4.41 -16.07 32.63
CA VAL A 410 -5.85 -15.79 32.54
C VAL A 410 -6.44 -16.23 31.20
N ALA A 411 -5.64 -16.33 30.13
CA ALA A 411 -6.14 -16.80 28.84
C ALA A 411 -5.84 -18.30 28.60
N PHE A 412 -4.61 -18.76 28.83
CA PHE A 412 -4.27 -20.16 28.50
C PHE A 412 -4.78 -21.20 29.51
N VAL A 413 -4.76 -20.91 30.81
CA VAL A 413 -5.20 -21.89 31.83
C VAL A 413 -6.66 -22.31 31.65
N PRO A 414 -7.64 -21.38 31.50
CA PRO A 414 -9.02 -21.79 31.25
C PRO A 414 -9.21 -22.52 29.92
N LEU A 415 -8.42 -22.19 28.87
CA LEU A 415 -8.47 -22.95 27.61
C LEU A 415 -7.91 -24.37 27.76
N LEU A 416 -6.83 -24.56 28.54
CA LEU A 416 -6.32 -25.89 28.86
C LEU A 416 -7.34 -26.69 29.68
N TYR A 417 -7.99 -26.05 30.66
CA TYR A 417 -9.07 -26.69 31.41
C TYR A 417 -10.19 -27.16 30.49
N CYS A 418 -10.61 -26.33 29.53
CA CYS A 418 -11.60 -26.70 28.52
C CYS A 418 -11.19 -27.94 27.72
N ILE A 419 -9.93 -28.03 27.28
CA ILE A 419 -9.41 -29.22 26.57
C ILE A 419 -9.55 -30.46 27.45
N PHE A 420 -9.08 -30.41 28.69
CA PHE A 420 -9.14 -31.57 29.59
C PHE A 420 -10.58 -31.95 29.96
N TYR A 421 -11.45 -30.95 30.14
CA TYR A 421 -12.84 -31.16 30.51
C TYR A 421 -13.61 -31.92 29.43
N TYR A 422 -13.44 -31.55 28.16
CA TYR A 422 -14.13 -32.18 27.02
C TYR A 422 -13.30 -33.27 26.32
N LEU A 423 -12.18 -33.70 26.92
CA LEU A 423 -11.26 -34.63 26.27
C LEU A 423 -11.93 -35.96 25.94
N ASN A 424 -12.70 -36.51 26.89
CA ASN A 424 -13.36 -37.80 26.72
C ASN A 424 -14.42 -37.71 25.62
N ASP A 425 -15.32 -36.73 25.68
CA ASP A 425 -16.36 -36.49 24.67
C ASP A 425 -15.77 -36.37 23.25
N VAL A 426 -14.66 -35.65 23.11
CA VAL A 426 -14.00 -35.48 21.80
C VAL A 426 -13.32 -36.77 21.34
N LEU A 427 -12.66 -37.51 22.24
CA LEU A 427 -12.05 -38.79 21.89
C LEU A 427 -13.09 -39.85 21.55
N GLU A 428 -14.20 -39.88 22.28
CA GLU A 428 -15.32 -40.77 21.99
C GLU A 428 -15.89 -40.45 20.61
N TYR A 429 -16.19 -39.17 20.34
CA TYR A 429 -16.68 -38.73 19.04
C TYR A 429 -15.75 -39.10 17.87
N LEU A 430 -14.44 -38.94 18.04
CA LEU A 430 -13.45 -39.24 17.00
C LEU A 430 -13.27 -40.75 16.73
N ASN A 431 -13.71 -41.60 17.66
CA ASN A 431 -13.61 -43.06 17.55
C ASN A 431 -14.97 -43.73 17.27
N LEU A 432 -16.05 -42.95 17.05
CA LEU A 432 -17.35 -43.50 16.70
C LEU A 432 -17.32 -44.23 15.35
N GLU A 433 -18.08 -45.33 15.27
CA GLU A 433 -18.31 -46.02 14.01
C GLU A 433 -19.23 -45.18 13.11
N GLU A 434 -18.98 -45.24 11.80
CA GLU A 434 -19.74 -44.46 10.83
C GLU A 434 -21.21 -44.93 10.79
N GLY A 435 -22.14 -44.05 11.19
CA GLY A 435 -23.57 -44.35 11.26
C GLY A 435 -24.14 -44.59 12.67
N THR A 436 -23.32 -44.50 13.72
CA THR A 436 -23.81 -44.47 15.12
C THR A 436 -24.57 -43.17 15.39
N ASP A 437 -25.74 -43.27 16.03
CA ASP A 437 -26.50 -42.10 16.47
C ASP A 437 -25.84 -41.48 17.72
N LEU A 438 -25.74 -40.15 17.78
CA LEU A 438 -25.11 -39.46 18.92
C LEU A 438 -25.95 -39.61 20.19
N ASP A 439 -27.27 -39.81 20.05
CA ASP A 439 -28.18 -40.03 21.16
C ASP A 439 -27.92 -41.37 21.89
N ASP A 440 -27.20 -42.31 21.25
CA ASP A 440 -26.80 -43.60 21.84
C ASP A 440 -25.44 -43.55 22.57
N THR A 441 -24.82 -42.36 22.67
CA THR A 441 -23.49 -42.14 23.26
C THR A 441 -23.57 -41.31 24.54
N ASP A 442 -22.51 -41.32 25.35
CA ASP A 442 -22.42 -40.48 26.56
C ASP A 442 -21.96 -39.03 26.22
N ILE A 443 -21.84 -38.69 24.93
CA ILE A 443 -21.37 -37.39 24.45
C ILE A 443 -22.43 -36.30 24.70
N PHE A 444 -22.01 -35.18 25.29
CA PHE A 444 -22.90 -34.04 25.43
C PHE A 444 -23.13 -33.30 24.10
N VAL A 445 -24.39 -33.22 23.67
CA VAL A 445 -24.84 -32.62 22.40
C VAL A 445 -25.58 -31.31 22.64
N TRP A 446 -25.34 -30.31 21.79
CA TRP A 446 -26.12 -29.07 21.73
C TRP A 446 -26.56 -28.81 20.29
N GLN A 447 -27.88 -28.69 20.07
CA GLN A 447 -28.48 -28.46 18.74
C GLN A 447 -28.03 -29.50 17.69
N GLY A 448 -27.88 -30.77 18.09
CA GLY A 448 -27.43 -31.86 17.21
C GLY A 448 -25.92 -31.91 16.94
N TYR A 449 -25.13 -31.04 17.58
CA TYR A 449 -23.67 -31.03 17.44
C TYR A 449 -22.97 -31.45 18.74
N PRO A 450 -21.87 -32.23 18.68
CA PRO A 450 -21.06 -32.57 19.86
C PRO A 450 -20.45 -31.29 20.44
N TYR A 451 -20.90 -30.91 21.63
CA TYR A 451 -20.59 -29.61 22.21
C TYR A 451 -19.09 -29.44 22.52
N GLY A 452 -18.44 -30.53 22.98
CA GLY A 452 -16.99 -30.55 23.21
C GLY A 452 -16.18 -30.24 21.96
N LEU A 453 -16.65 -30.65 20.78
CA LEU A 453 -15.98 -30.39 19.51
C LEU A 453 -16.10 -28.92 19.08
N LEU A 454 -17.26 -28.29 19.32
CA LEU A 454 -17.44 -26.85 19.10
C LEU A 454 -16.47 -26.05 19.97
N TRP A 455 -16.27 -26.47 21.23
CA TRP A 455 -15.28 -25.87 22.11
C TRP A 455 -13.85 -26.06 21.63
N TYR A 456 -13.49 -27.24 21.12
CA TYR A 456 -12.17 -27.47 20.52
C TYR A 456 -11.91 -26.54 19.33
N GLY A 457 -12.93 -26.24 18.52
CA GLY A 457 -12.86 -25.24 17.45
C GLY A 457 -12.55 -23.82 17.98
N PHE A 458 -13.27 -23.39 19.02
CA PHE A 458 -13.03 -22.11 19.69
C PHE A 458 -11.61 -22.04 20.30
N VAL A 459 -11.23 -23.09 21.04
CA VAL A 459 -9.94 -23.24 21.70
C VAL A 459 -8.80 -23.13 20.68
N LEU A 460 -8.90 -23.81 19.53
CA LEU A 460 -7.88 -23.75 18.48
C LEU A 460 -7.64 -22.30 18.01
N MET A 461 -8.70 -21.54 17.76
CA MET A 461 -8.60 -20.14 17.34
C MET A 461 -8.03 -19.26 18.45
N ALA A 462 -8.51 -19.42 19.69
CA ALA A 462 -8.03 -18.67 20.84
C ALA A 462 -6.55 -18.94 21.13
N PHE A 463 -6.10 -20.20 21.08
CA PHE A 463 -4.70 -20.57 21.24
C PHE A 463 -3.80 -19.88 20.21
N GLN A 464 -4.19 -19.86 18.93
CA GLN A 464 -3.42 -19.18 17.88
C GLN A 464 -3.27 -17.69 18.18
N VAL A 465 -4.38 -17.01 18.51
CA VAL A 465 -4.38 -15.57 18.82
C VAL A 465 -3.48 -15.27 20.03
N HIS A 466 -3.56 -16.05 21.10
CA HIS A 466 -2.76 -15.83 22.30
C HIS A 466 -1.29 -16.22 22.10
N PHE A 467 -0.97 -17.27 21.34
CA PHE A 467 0.40 -17.66 21.03
C PHE A 467 1.11 -16.57 20.24
N PHE A 468 0.46 -16.04 19.19
CA PHE A 468 1.00 -14.92 18.43
C PHE A 468 1.11 -13.64 19.27
N SER A 469 0.16 -13.40 20.18
CA SER A 469 0.26 -12.29 21.14
C SER A 469 1.53 -12.37 21.99
N LEU A 470 1.82 -13.54 22.56
CA LEU A 470 3.04 -13.78 23.34
C LEU A 470 4.30 -13.66 22.47
N PHE A 471 4.28 -14.22 21.26
CA PHE A 471 5.41 -14.15 20.33
C PHE A 471 5.78 -12.71 19.95
N PHE A 472 4.81 -11.89 19.57
CA PHE A 472 5.06 -10.49 19.22
C PHE A 472 5.44 -9.65 20.44
N ALA A 473 4.83 -9.89 21.61
CA ALA A 473 5.22 -9.25 22.87
C ALA A 473 6.68 -9.56 23.25
N TRP A 474 7.10 -10.82 23.13
CA TRP A 474 8.48 -11.25 23.36
C TRP A 474 9.47 -10.52 22.44
N ASN A 475 9.16 -10.46 21.15
CA ASN A 475 9.99 -9.77 20.16
C ASN A 475 10.10 -8.27 20.45
N LEU A 476 9.04 -7.64 20.95
CA LEU A 476 9.06 -6.24 21.38
C LEU A 476 9.95 -6.03 22.62
N ILE A 477 9.87 -6.91 23.63
CA ILE A 477 10.75 -6.84 24.80
C ILE A 477 12.22 -6.97 24.39
N LYS A 478 12.56 -7.93 23.53
CA LYS A 478 13.92 -8.11 23.01
C LYS A 478 14.42 -6.84 22.32
N ALA A 479 13.58 -6.24 21.47
CA ALA A 479 13.89 -5.01 20.75
C ALA A 479 14.02 -3.76 21.64
N TRP A 480 13.27 -3.67 22.75
CA TRP A 480 13.36 -2.54 23.68
C TRP A 480 14.56 -2.65 24.61
N ARG A 481 14.91 -3.85 25.08
CA ARG A 481 16.09 -4.08 25.92
C ARG A 481 17.40 -3.77 25.20
N ALA A 482 17.53 -4.20 23.95
CA ALA A 482 18.71 -3.91 23.11
C ALA A 482 18.97 -2.40 22.94
N ARG A 483 17.92 -1.57 23.01
CA ARG A 483 18.06 -0.10 22.97
C ARG A 483 18.45 0.49 24.32
N GLY A 484 17.97 -0.09 25.42
CA GLY A 484 18.30 0.34 26.77
C GLY A 484 19.77 0.10 27.14
N SER A 485 20.38 -0.97 26.62
CA SER A 485 21.82 -1.24 26.78
C SER A 485 22.68 -0.26 25.97
N LEU A 486 22.31 0.05 24.73
CA LEU A 486 23.02 1.03 23.89
C LEU A 486 22.99 2.45 24.47
N LYS A 487 21.88 2.84 25.12
CA LYS A 487 21.75 4.14 25.81
C LYS A 487 22.50 4.25 27.14
N LYS A 488 22.94 3.14 27.73
CA LYS A 488 23.75 3.14 28.96
C LYS A 488 25.26 3.03 28.68
N ALA A 489 25.63 2.68 27.46
CA ALA A 489 27.01 2.56 27.00
C ALA A 489 27.51 3.81 26.25
N GLN A 490 26.61 4.76 25.96
CA GLN A 490 26.88 6.15 25.60
C GLN A 490 26.66 7.00 26.84
#